data_AF-W7SQ78-F1
#
_entry.id   AF-W7SQ78-F1
#
_cell.length_a   1.000
_cell.length_b   1.000
_cell.length_c   1.000
_cell.angle_alpha   90.00
_cell.angle_beta   90.00
_cell.angle_gamma   90.00
#
_symmetry.space_group_name_H-M   'P 1'
#
loop_
_entity.id
_entity.type
_entity.pdbx_description
1 polymer ?
#
loop_
_entity_poly.entity_id
_entity_poly.type
_entity_poly.pdbx_seq_one_letter_code
_entity_poly.pdbx_strand_id
1 'polypeptide(L)'
;MPRCCPFRPVSSPLTPSASRSPSWRKRFPGRRSPPEAAPPWSVSASWGWVLVQLAKRHAPGLLVGVDPDPARRARALALGADLAFAPDEVPDEHLGTRFDVVLEATGVTPGLATAGRLVRPFGTLNVVGYHHTGDAKMDMDLWYKAVTVVNGFCPDRTRTIAAMAVALELIAQRRFSYAPLVTHWYTLDQVDEAFAAMAAAGPDFVKGVLVNP
;
A
#
# COMPACT_ATOMS: atom_id res chain seq x y z
N MET A 1 32.50 2.67 -9.25
CA MET A 1 31.41 1.83 -9.80
C MET A 1 31.28 0.57 -8.95
N PRO A 2 30.34 0.49 -8.00
CA PRO A 2 30.03 -0.76 -7.33
C PRO A 2 28.89 -1.49 -8.05
N ARG A 3 29.06 -2.80 -8.10
CA ARG A 3 28.40 -3.77 -8.96
C ARG A 3 26.97 -4.06 -8.52
N CYS A 4 26.06 -4.11 -9.47
CA CYS A 4 24.73 -4.72 -9.32
C CYS A 4 24.87 -6.16 -8.81
N CYS A 5 24.09 -6.49 -7.79
CA CYS A 5 23.94 -7.85 -7.28
C CYS A 5 23.14 -8.68 -8.31
N PRO A 6 23.65 -9.80 -8.84
CA PRO A 6 22.92 -10.60 -9.81
C PRO A 6 22.02 -11.61 -9.09
N PHE A 7 20.69 -11.44 -9.22
CA PHE A 7 19.75 -12.52 -8.92
C PHE A 7 19.91 -13.62 -9.98
N ARG A 8 20.51 -14.75 -9.60
CA ARG A 8 20.51 -15.98 -10.42
C ARG A 8 19.17 -16.70 -10.29
N PRO A 9 18.53 -17.12 -11.40
CA PRO A 9 17.39 -18.01 -11.33
C PRO A 9 17.88 -19.43 -11.00
N VAL A 10 17.31 -20.04 -9.96
CA VAL A 10 17.52 -21.46 -9.66
C VAL A 10 16.57 -22.26 -10.56
N SER A 11 17.13 -22.94 -11.55
CA SER A 11 16.43 -23.97 -12.33
C SER A 11 16.24 -25.22 -11.45
N SER A 12 14.99 -25.59 -11.16
CA SER A 12 14.66 -26.87 -10.54
C SER A 12 14.44 -27.94 -11.61
N PRO A 13 15.02 -29.14 -11.51
CA PRO A 13 14.54 -30.29 -12.26
C PRO A 13 13.35 -30.94 -11.54
N LEU A 14 12.35 -31.31 -12.34
CA LEU A 14 11.20 -32.12 -11.96
C LEU A 14 11.65 -33.52 -11.51
N THR A 15 11.05 -34.05 -10.43
CA THR A 15 10.48 -35.41 -10.42
C THR A 15 9.36 -35.50 -9.37
N PRO A 16 8.30 -36.29 -9.63
CA PRO A 16 7.11 -36.37 -8.79
C PRO A 16 7.19 -37.55 -7.82
N SER A 17 6.68 -37.40 -6.60
CA SER A 17 6.11 -38.53 -5.86
C SER A 17 4.96 -38.08 -4.96
N ALA A 18 3.84 -38.77 -5.16
CA ALA A 18 2.60 -38.60 -4.42
C ALA A 18 2.71 -39.19 -3.02
N SER A 19 1.98 -38.58 -2.08
CA SER A 19 1.18 -39.21 -1.02
C SER A 19 1.34 -38.51 0.33
N ARG A 20 0.31 -37.74 0.69
CA ARG A 20 -0.39 -37.82 1.98
C ARG A 20 -1.65 -36.95 1.91
N SER A 21 -2.76 -37.58 2.26
CA SER A 21 -4.13 -37.15 2.06
C SER A 21 -4.66 -36.40 3.31
N PRO A 22 -5.96 -36.04 3.45
CA PRO A 22 -6.39 -34.65 3.65
C PRO A 22 -7.12 -34.43 4.98
N SER A 23 -6.81 -33.37 5.74
CA SER A 23 -7.55 -33.09 6.99
C SER A 23 -7.57 -31.62 7.41
N TRP A 24 -8.14 -30.73 6.59
CA TRP A 24 -8.49 -29.37 7.06
C TRP A 24 -9.92 -28.91 6.71
N ARG A 25 -10.86 -29.83 6.46
CA ARG A 25 -12.29 -29.54 6.70
C ARG A 25 -12.57 -29.58 8.19
N LYS A 26 -12.27 -28.49 8.91
CA LYS A 26 -12.97 -28.19 10.16
C LYS A 26 -14.16 -27.28 9.88
N ARG A 27 -15.32 -27.84 10.20
CA ARG A 27 -16.66 -27.26 10.20
C ARG A 27 -16.69 -25.87 10.85
N PHE A 28 -17.27 -24.90 10.15
CA PHE A 28 -18.10 -23.87 10.80
C PHE A 28 -19.55 -24.09 10.31
N PRO A 29 -20.50 -24.42 11.21
CA PRO A 29 -21.91 -24.44 10.85
C PRO A 29 -22.41 -22.99 10.82
N GLY A 30 -22.90 -22.56 9.66
CA GLY A 30 -23.42 -21.22 9.45
C GLY A 30 -22.85 -20.60 8.17
N ARG A 31 -23.38 -21.00 7.02
CA ARG A 31 -23.32 -20.14 5.83
C ARG A 31 -24.13 -18.88 6.16
N ARG A 32 -23.47 -17.85 6.69
CA ARG A 32 -23.94 -16.49 6.43
C ARG A 32 -23.74 -16.32 4.92
N SER A 33 -24.82 -16.00 4.22
CA SER A 33 -24.74 -15.45 2.87
C SER A 33 -23.63 -14.39 2.85
N PRO A 34 -22.80 -14.30 1.79
CA PRO A 34 -21.83 -13.22 1.72
C PRO A 34 -22.59 -11.91 1.97
N PRO A 35 -22.15 -11.08 2.92
CA PRO A 35 -22.78 -9.78 3.12
C PRO A 35 -22.80 -9.08 1.76
N GLU A 36 -23.99 -8.66 1.37
CA GLU A 36 -24.26 -7.75 0.26
C GLU A 36 -23.19 -6.65 0.28
N ALA A 37 -22.45 -6.54 -0.84
CA ALA A 37 -21.32 -5.65 -1.09
C ALA A 37 -20.73 -4.96 0.16
N ALA A 38 -19.61 -5.47 0.65
CA ALA A 38 -18.80 -4.72 1.63
C ALA A 38 -18.57 -3.30 1.09
N PRO A 39 -18.86 -2.23 1.87
CA PRO A 39 -18.61 -0.86 1.44
C PRO A 39 -17.11 -0.73 1.08
N PRO A 40 -16.74 0.16 0.15
CA PRO A 40 -15.37 0.32 -0.35
C PRO A 40 -14.48 0.89 0.76
N TRP A 41 -14.16 0.07 1.76
CA TRP A 41 -13.33 0.50 2.88
C TRP A 41 -11.95 0.80 2.32
N SER A 42 -11.61 2.06 2.48
CA SER A 42 -10.34 2.67 2.15
C SER A 42 -9.17 1.76 2.48
N VAL A 43 -8.42 1.33 1.47
CA VAL A 43 -7.02 0.98 1.69
C VAL A 43 -6.37 2.23 2.25
N SER A 44 -5.88 2.08 3.48
CA SER A 44 -5.77 3.18 4.43
C SER A 44 -4.80 4.27 3.98
N ALA A 45 -5.24 5.54 4.03
CA ALA A 45 -4.40 6.72 3.82
C ALA A 45 -3.08 6.67 4.63
N SER A 46 -3.07 5.93 5.75
CA SER A 46 -1.89 5.67 6.56
C SER A 46 -0.77 4.90 5.83
N TRP A 47 -1.07 4.00 4.90
CA TRP A 47 -0.03 3.29 4.13
C TRP A 47 0.71 4.24 3.21
N GLY A 48 0.00 5.11 2.49
CA GLY A 48 0.61 6.15 1.67
C GLY A 48 1.59 7.02 2.46
N TRP A 49 1.23 7.37 3.70
CA TRP A 49 2.07 8.19 4.59
C TRP A 49 3.28 7.46 5.18
N VAL A 50 3.17 6.16 5.50
CA VAL A 50 4.35 5.35 5.83
C VAL A 50 5.30 5.29 4.62
N LEU A 51 4.75 5.09 3.43
CA LEU A 51 5.53 5.03 2.19
C LEU A 51 6.24 6.36 1.89
N VAL A 52 5.59 7.51 2.10
CA VAL A 52 6.23 8.83 1.94
C VAL A 52 7.47 8.96 2.84
N GLN A 53 7.34 8.65 4.13
CA GLN A 53 8.46 8.72 5.08
C GLN A 53 9.60 7.79 4.69
N LEU A 54 9.29 6.56 4.26
CA LEU A 54 10.31 5.59 3.85
C LEU A 54 10.95 5.97 2.50
N ALA A 55 10.16 6.41 1.52
CA ALA A 55 10.64 6.79 0.20
C ALA A 55 11.61 7.96 0.28
N LYS A 56 11.26 9.03 1.02
CA LYS A 56 12.11 10.21 1.19
C LYS A 56 13.50 9.85 1.73
N ARG A 57 13.56 8.80 2.55
CA ARG A 57 14.80 8.33 3.18
C ARG A 57 15.61 7.39 2.30
N HIS A 58 14.96 6.48 1.58
CA HIS A 58 15.63 5.43 0.82
C HIS A 58 15.97 5.83 -0.63
N ALA A 59 15.25 6.79 -1.19
CA ALA A 59 15.47 7.31 -2.53
C ALA A 59 15.36 8.85 -2.49
N PRO A 60 16.43 9.56 -2.09
CA PRO A 60 16.43 11.03 -2.01
C PRO A 60 16.41 11.64 -3.41
N GLY A 61 15.23 11.63 -4.03
CA GLY A 61 14.90 12.34 -5.26
C GLY A 61 13.63 13.16 -5.05
N LEU A 62 13.03 13.59 -6.16
CA LEU A 62 11.72 14.25 -6.14
C LEU A 62 10.65 13.27 -5.66
N LEU A 63 9.99 13.57 -4.54
CA LEU A 63 8.85 12.81 -4.03
C LEU A 63 7.56 13.59 -4.20
N VAL A 64 6.62 13.03 -4.96
CA VAL A 64 5.31 13.67 -5.24
C VAL A 64 4.18 12.83 -4.67
N GLY A 65 3.32 13.46 -3.85
CA GLY A 65 2.06 12.86 -3.39
C GLY A 65 0.91 13.17 -4.34
N VAL A 66 0.07 12.18 -4.64
CA VAL A 66 -1.15 12.40 -5.45
C VAL A 66 -2.34 11.84 -4.70
N ASP A 67 -3.28 12.71 -4.31
CA ASP A 67 -4.47 12.35 -3.56
C ASP A 67 -5.59 13.37 -3.83
N PRO A 68 -6.85 12.95 -4.10
CA PRO A 68 -7.96 13.89 -4.30
C PRO A 68 -8.28 14.72 -3.06
N ASP A 69 -7.99 14.24 -1.85
CA ASP A 69 -8.30 14.93 -0.59
C ASP A 69 -7.20 15.94 -0.21
N PRO A 70 -7.53 17.25 -0.12
CA PRO A 70 -6.55 18.29 0.22
C PRO A 70 -5.91 18.09 1.60
N ALA A 71 -6.63 17.54 2.58
CA ALA A 71 -6.07 17.27 3.90
C ALA A 71 -4.98 16.20 3.84
N ARG A 72 -5.16 15.19 2.98
CA ARG A 72 -4.17 14.14 2.76
C ARG A 72 -2.94 14.64 2.01
N ARG A 73 -3.13 15.56 1.05
CA ARG A 73 -2.03 16.27 0.37
C ARG A 73 -1.20 17.11 1.34
N ALA A 74 -1.84 17.91 2.18
CA ALA A 74 -1.17 18.71 3.20
C ALA A 74 -0.35 17.82 4.15
N ARG A 75 -0.89 16.66 4.56
CA ARG A 75 -0.18 15.71 5.40
C ARG A 75 0.99 15.02 4.67
N ALA A 76 0.86 14.71 3.39
CA ALA A 76 1.97 14.15 2.59
C ALA A 76 3.18 15.11 2.57
N LEU A 77 2.93 16.41 2.37
CA LEU A 77 3.96 17.46 2.44
C LEU A 77 4.62 17.50 3.83
N ALA A 78 3.81 17.50 4.90
CA ALA A 78 4.30 17.51 6.27
C ALA A 78 5.17 16.27 6.63
N LEU A 79 4.97 15.16 5.92
CA LEU A 79 5.72 13.91 6.12
C LEU A 79 6.92 13.74 5.19
N GLY A 80 7.19 14.69 4.30
CA GLY A 80 8.41 14.74 3.50
C GLY A 80 8.23 14.61 1.99
N ALA A 81 7.00 14.63 1.46
CA ALA A 81 6.79 14.85 0.03
C ALA A 81 7.23 16.27 -0.34
N ASP A 82 7.87 16.41 -1.51
CA ASP A 82 8.33 17.71 -2.01
C ASP A 82 7.18 18.48 -2.69
N LEU A 83 6.28 17.76 -3.36
CA LEU A 83 5.09 18.32 -4.03
C LEU A 83 3.88 17.43 -3.76
N ALA A 84 2.68 18.01 -3.86
CA ALA A 84 1.43 17.26 -3.81
C ALA A 84 0.36 17.83 -4.74
N PHE A 85 -0.34 16.97 -5.47
CA PHE A 85 -1.36 17.36 -6.47
C PHE A 85 -2.64 16.54 -6.33
N ALA A 86 -3.79 17.10 -6.71
CA ALA A 86 -4.95 16.27 -7.03
C ALA A 86 -4.67 15.47 -8.33
N PRO A 87 -5.33 14.32 -8.55
CA PRO A 87 -5.07 13.48 -9.72
C PRO A 87 -5.25 14.16 -11.09
N ASP A 88 -6.17 15.12 -11.16
CA ASP A 88 -6.51 15.93 -12.33
C ASP A 88 -5.68 17.22 -12.45
N GLU A 89 -4.93 17.57 -11.41
CA GLU A 89 -4.08 18.76 -11.34
C GLU A 89 -2.59 18.46 -11.52
N VAL A 90 -2.22 17.20 -11.79
CA VAL A 90 -0.82 16.84 -12.04
C VAL A 90 -0.34 17.50 -13.34
N PRO A 91 0.70 18.35 -13.32
CA PRO A 91 1.20 19.00 -14.52
C PRO A 91 1.68 18.00 -15.58
N ASP A 92 1.47 18.32 -16.85
CA ASP A 92 1.84 17.44 -17.98
C ASP A 92 3.32 17.04 -17.98
N GLU A 93 4.20 17.93 -17.51
CA GLU A 93 5.63 17.64 -17.42
C GLU A 93 5.97 16.49 -16.45
N HIS A 94 5.07 16.16 -15.51
CA HIS A 94 5.22 15.06 -14.58
C HIS A 94 4.61 13.75 -15.10
N LEU A 95 3.81 13.80 -16.16
CA LEU A 95 3.17 12.63 -16.73
C LEU A 95 4.16 11.84 -17.60
N GLY A 96 4.19 10.52 -17.41
CA GLY A 96 4.81 9.55 -18.32
C GLY A 96 6.31 9.66 -18.54
N THR A 97 7.02 10.56 -17.85
CA THR A 97 8.42 10.87 -18.20
C THR A 97 9.35 11.00 -17.00
N ARG A 98 8.82 11.37 -15.82
CA ARG A 98 9.66 11.77 -14.68
C ARG A 98 9.83 10.73 -13.57
N PHE A 99 8.88 9.81 -13.40
CA PHE A 99 8.88 8.94 -12.22
C PHE A 99 9.44 7.55 -12.51
N ASP A 100 10.66 7.29 -11.99
CA ASP A 100 11.31 5.97 -12.02
C ASP A 100 10.50 4.90 -11.29
N VAL A 101 9.88 5.28 -10.18
CA VAL A 101 9.09 4.40 -9.30
C VAL A 101 7.80 5.10 -8.95
N VAL A 102 6.67 4.41 -9.12
CA VAL A 102 5.35 4.86 -8.68
C VAL A 102 4.79 3.83 -7.70
N LEU A 103 4.32 4.31 -6.55
CA LEU A 103 3.69 3.49 -5.51
C LEU A 103 2.19 3.77 -5.50
N GLU A 104 1.38 2.80 -5.92
CA GLU A 104 -0.08 2.90 -5.88
C GLU A 104 -0.57 2.35 -4.54
N ALA A 105 -1.14 3.22 -3.70
CA ALA A 105 -1.58 2.88 -2.33
C ALA A 105 -3.05 3.23 -2.05
N THR A 106 -3.83 3.51 -3.09
CA THR A 106 -5.25 3.87 -3.01
C THR A 106 -6.15 2.64 -2.99
N GLY A 107 -5.77 1.57 -3.68
CA GLY A 107 -6.58 0.35 -3.80
C GLY A 107 -7.86 0.52 -4.63
N VAL A 108 -7.94 1.59 -5.44
CA VAL A 108 -9.08 1.84 -6.34
C VAL A 108 -8.61 1.96 -7.79
N THR A 109 -9.43 1.48 -8.73
CA THR A 109 -9.09 1.45 -10.16
C THR A 109 -8.70 2.82 -10.75
N PRO A 110 -9.34 3.95 -10.40
CA PRO A 110 -8.90 5.27 -10.88
C PRO A 110 -7.48 5.65 -10.40
N GLY A 111 -7.10 5.22 -9.19
CA GLY A 111 -5.75 5.41 -8.66
C GLY A 111 -4.72 4.59 -9.44
N LEU A 112 -5.05 3.36 -9.83
CA LEU A 112 -4.21 2.53 -10.69
C LEU A 112 -4.00 3.15 -12.08
N ALA A 113 -5.07 3.70 -12.69
CA ALA A 113 -4.97 4.40 -13.96
C ALA A 113 -4.08 5.65 -13.87
N THR A 114 -4.22 6.43 -12.79
CA THR A 114 -3.36 7.59 -12.51
C THR A 114 -1.90 7.15 -12.35
N ALA A 115 -1.65 6.10 -11.57
CA ALA A 115 -0.31 5.57 -11.35
C ALA A 115 0.35 5.11 -12.67
N GLY A 116 -0.42 4.50 -13.57
CA GLY A 116 0.07 4.08 -14.88
C GLY A 116 0.40 5.24 -15.84
N ARG A 117 -0.29 6.37 -15.72
CA ARG A 117 0.04 7.60 -16.45
C ARG A 117 1.31 8.26 -15.93
N LEU A 118 1.59 8.14 -14.62
CA LEU A 118 2.74 8.78 -13.97
C LEU A 118 4.06 8.05 -14.25
N VAL A 119 4.04 6.72 -14.25
CA VAL A 119 5.27 5.93 -14.41
C VAL A 119 5.90 6.16 -15.80
N ARG A 120 7.22 6.38 -15.83
CA ARG A 120 7.96 6.56 -17.08
C ARG A 120 8.16 5.23 -17.82
N PRO A 121 8.47 5.25 -19.14
CA PRO A 121 8.98 4.07 -19.84
C PRO A 121 10.15 3.41 -19.11
N PHE A 122 10.13 2.08 -19.03
CA PHE A 122 11.08 1.26 -18.27
C PHE A 122 11.12 1.55 -16.75
N GLY A 123 10.11 2.26 -16.23
CA GLY A 123 9.93 2.51 -14.80
C GLY A 123 9.30 1.30 -14.07
N THR A 124 9.11 1.47 -12.76
CA THR A 124 8.48 0.47 -11.90
C THR A 124 7.18 0.99 -11.31
N LEU A 125 6.09 0.25 -11.48
CA LEU A 125 4.82 0.48 -10.81
C LEU A 125 4.63 -0.57 -9.72
N ASN A 126 4.69 -0.18 -8.45
CA ASN A 126 4.40 -1.05 -7.32
C ASN A 126 2.95 -0.85 -6.85
N VAL A 127 2.13 -1.89 -7.02
CA VAL A 127 0.73 -1.90 -6.58
C VAL A 127 0.69 -2.40 -5.13
N VAL A 128 0.66 -1.44 -4.20
CA VAL A 128 0.54 -1.69 -2.75
C VAL A 128 -0.94 -1.72 -2.33
N GLY A 129 -1.79 -0.99 -3.05
CA GLY A 129 -3.22 -0.92 -2.85
C GLY A 129 -3.91 -2.28 -2.94
N TYR A 130 -4.87 -2.52 -2.05
CA TYR A 130 -5.67 -3.76 -2.03
C TYR A 130 -6.96 -3.63 -2.87
N HIS A 131 -6.87 -3.99 -4.16
CA HIS A 131 -7.99 -3.94 -5.12
C HIS A 131 -8.88 -5.20 -5.01
N HIS A 132 -9.86 -5.18 -4.11
CA HIS A 132 -10.75 -6.34 -3.84
C HIS A 132 -12.17 -6.17 -4.38
N THR A 133 -12.51 -5.00 -4.93
CA THR A 133 -13.83 -4.68 -5.45
C THR A 133 -13.87 -4.78 -6.96
N GLY A 134 -14.37 -5.91 -7.47
CA GLY A 134 -14.52 -6.15 -8.90
C GLY A 134 -13.19 -6.23 -9.65
N ASP A 135 -13.26 -6.06 -10.97
CA ASP A 135 -12.08 -6.12 -11.83
C ASP A 135 -11.31 -4.80 -11.80
N ALA A 136 -10.04 -4.86 -11.39
CA ALA A 136 -9.10 -3.76 -11.52
C ALA A 136 -8.46 -3.80 -12.93
N LYS A 137 -8.94 -2.94 -13.82
CA LYS A 137 -8.39 -2.82 -15.18
C LYS A 137 -7.08 -2.04 -15.16
N MET A 138 -6.14 -2.50 -15.97
CA MET A 138 -4.86 -1.85 -16.19
C MET A 138 -4.69 -1.53 -17.67
N ASP A 139 -4.11 -0.37 -17.97
CA ASP A 139 -3.92 0.08 -19.36
C ASP A 139 -2.82 -0.73 -20.06
N MET A 140 -3.07 -1.12 -21.32
CA MET A 140 -2.07 -1.76 -22.18
C MET A 140 -0.90 -0.83 -22.52
N ASP A 141 -1.04 0.48 -22.34
CA ASP A 141 0.06 1.45 -22.44
C ASP A 141 1.24 1.08 -21.52
N LEU A 142 1.00 0.46 -20.35
CA LEU A 142 2.09 -0.01 -19.49
C LEU A 142 2.99 -1.05 -20.17
N TRP A 143 2.40 -1.89 -21.01
CA TRP A 143 3.13 -2.88 -21.80
C TRP A 143 4.03 -2.20 -22.83
N TYR A 144 3.50 -1.20 -23.55
CA TYR A 144 4.26 -0.46 -24.56
C TYR A 144 5.34 0.44 -23.94
N LYS A 145 5.12 0.93 -22.72
CA LYS A 145 6.13 1.59 -21.89
C LYS A 145 7.16 0.63 -21.30
N ALA A 146 7.02 -0.68 -21.45
CA ALA A 146 7.88 -1.68 -20.83
C ALA A 146 8.01 -1.48 -19.30
N VAL A 147 6.90 -1.16 -18.64
CA VAL A 147 6.87 -0.92 -17.18
C VAL A 147 7.03 -2.24 -16.44
N THR A 148 7.87 -2.25 -15.41
CA THR A 148 7.93 -3.35 -14.44
C THR A 148 6.81 -3.19 -13.42
N VAL A 149 5.83 -4.09 -13.45
CA VAL A 149 4.74 -4.10 -12.46
C VAL A 149 5.10 -5.04 -11.31
N VAL A 150 5.09 -4.50 -10.09
CA VAL A 150 5.43 -5.22 -8.86
C VAL A 150 4.20 -5.31 -7.97
N ASN A 151 3.95 -6.50 -7.43
CA ASN A 151 2.95 -6.70 -6.39
C ASN A 151 3.54 -6.34 -5.02
N GLY A 152 2.91 -5.38 -4.33
CA GLY A 152 3.27 -4.97 -2.98
C GLY A 152 2.72 -5.89 -1.88
N PHE A 153 1.81 -6.80 -2.20
CA PHE A 153 1.21 -7.71 -1.24
C PHE A 153 2.07 -8.96 -0.98
N CYS A 154 2.32 -9.25 0.29
CA CYS A 154 3.05 -10.44 0.72
C CYS A 154 2.09 -11.44 1.43
N PRO A 155 1.69 -12.54 0.78
CA PRO A 155 0.87 -13.58 1.41
C PRO A 155 1.66 -14.47 2.38
N ASP A 156 2.99 -14.47 2.30
CA ASP A 156 3.84 -15.31 3.15
C ASP A 156 4.03 -14.65 4.54
N ARG A 157 3.44 -15.30 5.55
CA ARG A 157 3.51 -14.87 6.95
C ARG A 157 4.95 -14.75 7.44
N THR A 158 5.86 -15.62 7.01
CA THR A 158 7.25 -15.61 7.49
C THR A 158 7.96 -14.34 7.04
N ARG A 159 7.81 -13.99 5.75
CA ARG A 159 8.30 -12.72 5.19
C ARG A 159 7.66 -11.51 5.86
N THR A 160 6.36 -11.56 6.13
CA THR A 160 5.66 -10.46 6.81
C THR A 160 6.19 -10.23 8.22
N ILE A 161 6.40 -11.29 9.01
CA ILE A 161 6.99 -11.18 10.36
C ILE A 161 8.42 -10.62 10.30
N ALA A 162 9.24 -11.10 9.37
CA ALA A 162 10.59 -10.57 9.18
C ALA A 162 10.57 -9.07 8.82
N ALA A 163 9.68 -8.66 7.92
CA ALA A 163 9.50 -7.25 7.55
C ALA A 163 9.02 -6.39 8.74
N MET A 164 8.13 -6.93 9.59
CA MET A 164 7.70 -6.24 10.81
C MET A 164 8.84 -6.03 11.79
N ALA A 165 9.73 -7.03 11.97
CA ALA A 165 10.91 -6.89 12.82
C ALA A 165 11.84 -5.78 12.30
N VAL A 166 12.08 -5.71 10.99
CA VAL A 166 12.85 -4.62 10.36
C VAL A 166 12.16 -3.27 10.56
N ALA A 167 10.84 -3.20 10.42
CA ALA A 167 10.09 -1.97 10.64
C ALA A 167 10.21 -1.48 12.10
N LEU A 168 10.13 -2.38 13.09
CA LEU A 168 10.32 -2.04 14.51
C LEU A 168 11.72 -1.49 14.79
N GLU A 169 12.76 -2.08 14.20
CA GLU A 169 14.13 -1.56 14.31
C GLU A 169 14.25 -0.14 13.74
N LEU A 170 13.66 0.09 12.57
CA LEU A 170 13.65 1.42 11.95
C LEU A 170 12.92 2.46 12.83
N ILE A 171 11.81 2.08 13.48
CA ILE A 171 11.09 2.95 14.43
C ILE A 171 11.97 3.22 15.66
N ALA A 172 12.61 2.20 16.23
CA ALA A 172 13.49 2.34 17.39
C ALA A 172 14.66 3.30 17.10
N GLN A 173 15.19 3.24 15.88
CA GLN A 173 16.22 4.15 15.36
C GLN A 173 15.68 5.54 14.94
N ARG A 174 14.39 5.82 15.18
CA ARG A 174 13.67 7.05 14.81
C ARG A 174 13.81 7.39 13.32
N ARG A 175 13.81 6.36 12.48
CA ARG A 175 13.99 6.50 11.03
C ARG A 175 12.69 6.82 10.31
N PHE A 176 11.56 6.48 10.92
CA PHE A 176 10.23 6.96 10.61
C PHE A 176 9.34 6.80 11.86
N SER A 177 8.16 7.43 11.86
CA SER A 177 7.24 7.37 13.00
C SER A 177 5.82 7.02 12.58
N TYR A 178 5.18 6.16 13.37
CA TYR A 178 3.74 5.90 13.30
C TYR A 178 2.91 6.90 14.10
N ALA A 179 3.53 7.66 15.02
CA ALA A 179 2.79 8.56 15.91
C ALA A 179 1.92 9.58 15.15
N PRO A 180 2.37 10.21 14.04
CA PRO A 180 1.54 11.13 13.26
C PRO A 180 0.33 10.47 12.58
N LEU A 181 0.30 9.14 12.50
CA LEU A 181 -0.79 8.38 11.90
C LEU A 181 -1.87 8.04 12.94
N VAL A 182 -1.54 8.07 14.23
CA VAL A 182 -2.48 7.81 15.33
C VAL A 182 -3.22 9.11 15.63
N THR A 183 -4.52 9.10 15.39
CA THR A 183 -5.39 10.28 15.52
C THR A 183 -6.38 10.17 16.65
N HIS A 184 -6.73 8.94 17.03
CA HIS A 184 -7.75 8.68 18.04
C HIS A 184 -7.28 7.57 18.97
N TRP A 185 -7.56 7.74 20.25
CA TRP A 185 -7.22 6.81 21.32
C TRP A 185 -8.50 6.42 22.04
N TYR A 186 -8.69 5.11 22.22
CA TYR A 186 -9.88 4.55 22.84
C TYR A 186 -9.44 3.52 23.88
N THR A 187 -10.23 3.33 24.94
CA THR A 187 -10.08 2.18 25.83
C THR A 187 -10.78 0.96 25.25
N LEU A 188 -10.59 -0.21 25.87
CA LEU A 188 -11.28 -1.43 25.44
C LEU A 188 -12.81 -1.32 25.55
N ASP A 189 -13.32 -0.60 26.55
CA ASP A 189 -14.76 -0.37 26.74
C ASP A 189 -15.37 0.55 25.67
N GLN A 190 -14.52 1.28 24.93
CA GLN A 190 -14.93 2.17 23.84
C GLN A 190 -14.81 1.52 22.46
N VAL A 191 -14.74 0.18 22.38
CA VAL A 191 -14.53 -0.49 21.08
C VAL A 191 -15.64 -0.16 20.07
N ASP A 192 -16.89 -0.09 20.51
CA ASP A 192 -18.02 0.20 19.64
C ASP A 192 -17.97 1.64 19.11
N GLU A 193 -17.56 2.59 19.96
CA GLU A 193 -17.31 3.98 19.58
C GLU A 193 -16.17 4.06 18.54
N ALA A 194 -15.07 3.32 18.77
CA ALA A 194 -13.94 3.28 17.85
C ALA A 194 -14.33 2.75 16.46
N PHE A 195 -15.16 1.71 16.40
CA PHE A 195 -15.69 1.18 15.14
C PHE A 195 -16.67 2.15 14.47
N ALA A 196 -17.54 2.82 15.24
CA ALA A 196 -18.45 3.83 14.70
C ALA A 196 -17.70 5.02 14.11
N ALA A 197 -16.67 5.53 14.80
CA ALA A 197 -15.81 6.61 14.31
C ALA A 197 -15.05 6.21 13.04
N MET A 198 -14.52 4.97 13.00
CA MET A 198 -13.87 4.42 11.80
C MET A 198 -14.84 4.30 10.63
N ALA A 199 -16.10 3.88 10.88
CA ALA A 199 -17.13 3.75 9.84
C ALA A 199 -17.58 5.11 9.32
N ALA A 200 -17.68 6.12 10.18
CA ALA A 200 -17.97 7.50 9.78
C ALA A 200 -16.80 8.11 8.97
N ALA A 201 -15.56 7.66 9.22
CA ALA A 201 -14.34 8.05 8.51
C ALA A 201 -14.23 9.57 8.27
N GLY A 202 -14.48 10.36 9.33
CA GLY A 202 -14.37 11.81 9.26
C GLY A 202 -12.97 12.26 8.78
N PRO A 203 -12.83 13.50 8.28
CA PRO A 203 -11.59 13.98 7.65
C PRO A 203 -10.35 13.89 8.57
N ASP A 204 -10.57 13.96 9.89
CA ASP A 204 -9.51 13.88 10.89
C ASP A 204 -9.20 12.44 11.35
N PHE A 205 -10.03 11.47 10.98
CA PHE A 205 -9.84 10.07 11.37
C PHE A 205 -8.87 9.36 10.42
N VAL A 206 -7.75 8.90 10.99
CA VAL A 206 -6.73 8.13 10.26
C VAL A 206 -6.58 6.74 10.84
N LYS A 207 -6.30 6.70 12.14
CA LYS A 207 -6.09 5.48 12.90
C LYS A 207 -6.58 5.70 14.32
N GLY A 208 -7.50 4.83 14.73
CA GLY A 208 -7.83 4.59 16.12
C GLY A 208 -6.92 3.52 16.70
N VAL A 209 -6.42 3.72 17.92
CA VAL A 209 -5.71 2.71 18.69
C VAL A 209 -6.46 2.44 19.99
N LEU A 210 -6.51 1.16 20.36
CA LEU A 210 -6.97 0.75 21.68
C LEU A 210 -5.78 0.78 22.62
N VAL A 211 -5.89 1.53 23.71
CA VAL A 211 -4.89 1.60 24.77
C VAL A 211 -5.47 0.98 26.03
N ASN A 212 -4.68 0.12 26.67
CA ASN A 212 -4.95 -0.29 28.04
C ASN A 212 -4.27 0.73 28.96
N PRO A 213 -4.99 1.40 29.87
CA PRO A 213 -4.40 2.35 30.80
C PRO A 213 -3.33 1.72 31.70
#